data_AF-A0A2E9QQV2-F1
#
_entry.id   AF-A0A2E9QQV2-F1
#
_cell.length_a   1.000
_cell.length_b   1.000
_cell.length_c   1.000
_cell.angle_alpha   90.00
_cell.angle_beta   90.00
_cell.angle_gamma   90.00
#
_symmetry.space_group_name_H-M   'P 1'
#
loop_
_entity.id
_entity.type
_entity.pdbx_description
1 polymer ?
#
loop_
_entity_poly.entity_id
_entity_poly.type
_entity_poly.pdbx_seq_one_letter_code
_entity_poly.pdbx_strand_id
1 'polypeptide(L)'
;MWTFIADSSLVFVFSTSRSRETPEQVLENTKGKLQVDGYGGYNSASVPEGRERVGCIAHVRRKFFEAVNTEPKDARHALEQILELYRVEPVENF
;
A
#
# COMPACT_ATOMS: atom_id res chain seq x y z
N MET A 1 -2.41 2.70 15.24
CA MET A 1 -2.11 1.26 15.04
C MET A 1 -1.53 1.10 13.64
N TRP A 2 -0.35 0.50 13.55
CA TRP A 2 0.27 0.08 12.29
C TRP A 2 0.00 -1.41 12.08
N THR A 3 -0.22 -1.81 10.83
CA THR A 3 -0.46 -3.22 10.48
C THR A 3 0.54 -3.62 9.40
N PHE A 4 1.30 -4.66 9.66
CA PHE A 4 2.24 -5.24 8.71
C PHE A 4 1.79 -6.67 8.42
N ILE A 5 1.70 -7.00 7.13
CA ILE A 5 1.30 -8.32 6.65
C ILE A 5 2.49 -8.88 5.86
N ALA A 6 2.81 -10.13 6.15
CA ALA A 6 3.76 -10.96 5.43
C ALA A 6 3.18 -12.38 5.32
N ASP A 7 3.78 -13.22 4.48
CA ASP A 7 3.27 -14.55 4.10
C ASP A 7 2.79 -15.41 5.27
N SER A 8 3.53 -15.42 6.39
CA SER A 8 3.20 -16.23 7.56
C SER A 8 3.00 -15.40 8.83
N SER A 9 2.82 -14.09 8.72
CA SER A 9 2.83 -13.20 9.89
C SER A 9 1.98 -11.96 9.71
N LEU A 10 1.19 -11.67 10.74
CA LEU A 10 0.43 -10.45 10.89
C LEU A 10 0.89 -9.75 12.16
N VAL A 11 1.40 -8.52 12.02
CA VAL A 11 1.96 -7.74 13.13
C VAL A 11 1.16 -6.46 13.30
N PHE A 12 0.64 -6.26 14.51
CA PHE A 12 -0.01 -5.03 14.93
C PHE A 12 0.89 -4.27 15.89
N VAL A 13 1.23 -3.03 15.54
CA VAL A 13 2.08 -2.17 16.37
C VAL A 13 1.32 -0.91 16.77
N PHE A 14 1.06 -0.78 18.06
CA PHE A 14 0.52 0.47 18.59
C PHE A 14 1.64 1.51 18.71
N SER A 15 1.37 2.71 18.22
CA SER A 15 2.20 3.89 18.44
C SER A 15 1.27 5.08 18.64
N THR A 16 1.67 5.98 19.53
CA THR A 16 0.97 7.26 19.76
C THR A 16 1.25 8.28 18.65
N SER A 17 2.21 7.98 17.76
CA SER A 17 2.55 8.81 16.61
C SER A 17 2.37 8.06 15.29
N ARG A 18 2.35 8.82 14.20
CA ARG A 18 2.48 8.30 12.83
C ARG A 18 3.89 8.56 12.27
N SER A 19 4.89 8.73 13.13
CA SER A 19 6.26 9.03 12.71
C SER A 19 6.84 7.89 11.89
N ARG A 20 7.90 8.20 11.13
CA ARG A 20 8.68 7.20 10.39
C ARG A 20 9.42 6.18 11.26
N GLU A 21 9.53 6.44 12.56
CA GLU A 21 10.27 5.59 13.50
C GLU A 21 9.63 4.20 13.64
N THR A 22 8.29 4.12 13.63
CA THR A 22 7.61 2.83 13.76
C THR A 22 7.92 1.88 12.58
N PRO A 23 7.73 2.27 11.31
CA PRO A 23 8.12 1.38 10.20
C PRO A 23 9.63 1.14 10.14
N GLU A 24 10.49 2.08 10.55
CA GLU A 24 11.94 1.85 10.66
C GLU A 24 12.29 0.74 11.66
N GLN A 25 11.69 0.78 12.87
CA GLN A 25 11.91 -0.21 13.91
C GLN A 25 11.31 -1.58 13.59
N VAL A 26 10.18 -1.62 12.87
CA VAL A 26 9.52 -2.89 12.54
C VAL A 26 10.19 -3.57 11.34
N LEU A 27 10.59 -2.78 10.33
CA LEU A 27 11.14 -3.33 9.09
C LEU A 27 12.67 -3.46 9.13
N GLU A 28 13.35 -2.73 10.01
CA GLU A 28 14.81 -2.72 10.22
C GLU A 28 15.62 -2.96 8.93
N ASN A 29 16.32 -4.11 8.86
CA ASN A 29 17.17 -4.49 7.75
C ASN A 29 16.49 -5.44 6.76
N THR A 30 15.18 -5.66 6.87
CA THR A 30 14.45 -6.52 5.94
C THR A 30 14.50 -5.97 4.52
N LYS A 31 14.50 -6.86 3.54
CA LYS A 31 14.57 -6.52 2.11
C LYS A 31 13.35 -7.06 1.37
N GLY A 32 13.13 -6.59 0.15
CA GLY A 32 12.01 -6.98 -0.70
C GLY A 32 11.04 -5.84 -0.97
N LYS A 33 9.80 -6.16 -1.33
CA LYS A 33 8.77 -5.17 -1.72
C LYS A 33 7.93 -4.72 -0.53
N LEU A 34 7.72 -3.40 -0.38
CA LEU A 34 6.86 -2.81 0.63
C LEU A 34 5.62 -2.20 -0.05
N GLN A 35 4.48 -2.90 0.04
CA GLN A 35 3.21 -2.41 -0.52
C GLN A 35 2.55 -1.41 0.42
N VAL A 36 2.46 -0.15 -0.01
CA VAL A 36 1.96 0.96 0.82
C VAL A 36 1.06 1.90 0.03
N ASP A 37 0.34 2.75 0.75
CA ASP A 37 -0.60 3.75 0.22
C ASP A 37 0.06 5.03 -0.32
N GLY A 38 1.38 5.12 -0.24
CA GLY A 38 2.13 6.33 -0.60
C GLY A 38 2.34 7.31 0.56
N TYR A 39 1.97 6.95 1.80
CA TYR A 39 2.26 7.78 2.97
C TYR A 39 3.77 8.01 3.14
N GLY A 40 4.17 9.27 3.37
CA GLY A 40 5.58 9.67 3.49
C GLY A 40 6.32 9.02 4.67
N GLY A 41 5.61 8.54 5.69
CA GLY A 41 6.22 7.87 6.85
C GLY A 41 7.02 6.60 6.50
N TYR A 42 6.78 6.01 5.32
CA TYR A 42 7.52 4.83 4.86
C TYR A 42 8.82 5.16 4.12
N ASN A 43 9.12 6.44 3.84
CA ASN A 43 10.19 6.86 2.92
C ASN A 43 11.57 6.35 3.34
N SER A 44 11.89 6.46 4.62
CA SER A 44 13.15 5.99 5.19
C SER A 44 13.29 4.46 5.21
N ALA A 45 12.18 3.73 5.28
CA ALA A 45 12.17 2.26 5.20
C ALA A 45 12.26 1.73 3.75
N SER A 46 12.27 2.62 2.73
CA SER A 46 12.20 2.23 1.32
C SER A 46 13.53 2.35 0.56
N VAL A 47 13.93 3.54 0.11
CA VAL A 47 15.08 3.74 -0.80
C VAL A 47 16.06 4.76 -0.22
N PRO A 48 17.37 4.68 -0.51
CA PRO A 48 18.03 3.79 -1.47
C PRO A 48 18.40 2.39 -0.94
N GLU A 49 18.46 2.17 0.37
CA GLU A 49 18.97 0.90 0.94
C GLU A 49 17.90 0.00 1.59
N GLY A 50 16.65 0.43 1.68
CA GLY A 50 15.56 -0.31 2.31
C GLY A 50 14.80 -1.24 1.35
N ARG A 51 13.48 -1.30 1.52
CA ARG A 51 12.56 -2.07 0.67
C ARG A 51 12.15 -1.31 -0.59
N GLU A 52 12.01 -2.02 -1.70
CA GLU A 52 11.42 -1.46 -2.91
C GLU A 52 9.95 -1.10 -2.64
N ARG A 53 9.58 0.16 -2.86
CA ARG A 53 8.19 0.58 -2.66
C ARG A 53 7.32 0.14 -3.83
N VAL A 54 6.22 -0.54 -3.52
CA VAL A 54 5.15 -0.81 -4.49
C VAL A 54 3.84 -0.18 -4.03
N GLY A 55 3.06 0.35 -4.97
CA GLY A 55 1.81 1.05 -4.67
C GLY A 55 0.67 0.09 -4.35
N CYS A 56 -0.17 0.44 -3.37
CA CYS A 56 -1.36 -0.35 -3.05
C CYS A 56 -2.52 -0.01 -4.00
N ILE A 57 -2.91 -0.95 -4.87
CA ILE A 57 -4.01 -0.77 -5.85
C ILE A 57 -5.37 -0.54 -5.15
N ALA A 58 -5.60 -1.11 -3.96
CA ALA A 58 -6.81 -0.82 -3.19
C ALA A 58 -6.91 0.67 -2.81
N HIS A 59 -5.78 1.31 -2.47
CA HIS A 59 -5.72 2.73 -2.16
C HIS A 59 -5.95 3.60 -3.41
N VAL A 60 -5.35 3.21 -4.55
CA VAL A 60 -5.56 3.88 -5.85
C VAL A 60 -7.03 3.80 -6.27
N ARG A 61 -7.64 2.61 -6.20
CA ARG A 61 -9.07 2.40 -6.50
C ARG A 61 -9.98 3.31 -5.69
N ARG A 62 -9.75 3.41 -4.38
CA ARG A 62 -10.54 4.28 -3.50
C ARG A 62 -10.46 5.75 -3.95
N LYS A 63 -9.29 6.22 -4.38
CA LYS A 63 -9.14 7.60 -4.88
C LYS A 63 -9.88 7.85 -6.18
N PHE A 64 -9.87 6.90 -7.12
CA PHE A 64 -10.71 7.02 -8.31
C PHE A 64 -12.19 6.92 -7.99
N PHE A 65 -12.60 6.08 -7.04
CA PHE A 65 -13.98 6.03 -6.58
C PHE A 65 -14.46 7.37 -6.00
N GLU A 66 -13.65 8.02 -5.16
CA GLU A 66 -13.92 9.37 -4.65
C GLU A 66 -14.04 10.40 -5.79
N ALA A 67 -13.13 10.30 -6.78
CA ALA A 67 -13.07 11.21 -7.93
C ALA A 67 -14.25 11.08 -8.89
N VAL A 68 -15.07 10.03 -8.82
CA VAL A 68 -16.31 9.92 -9.63
C VAL A 68 -17.23 11.12 -9.40
N ASN A 69 -17.19 11.74 -8.23
CA ASN A 69 -18.02 12.91 -7.92
C ASN A 69 -17.53 14.20 -8.57
N THR A 70 -16.27 14.27 -9.01
CA THR A 70 -15.65 15.49 -9.56
C THR A 70 -15.25 15.35 -11.02
N GLU A 71 -14.81 14.17 -11.42
CA GLU A 71 -14.43 13.83 -12.80
C GLU A 71 -14.95 12.43 -13.17
N PRO A 72 -16.26 12.29 -13.44
CA PRO A 72 -16.91 10.99 -13.58
C PRO A 72 -16.38 10.16 -14.74
N LYS A 73 -15.99 10.80 -15.86
CA LYS A 73 -15.62 10.08 -17.08
C LYS A 73 -14.29 9.36 -16.90
N ASP A 74 -13.25 10.10 -16.54
CA ASP A 74 -11.91 9.54 -16.41
C ASP A 74 -11.79 8.65 -15.16
N ALA A 75 -12.48 9.00 -14.07
CA ALA A 75 -12.52 8.17 -12.88
C ALA A 75 -13.16 6.80 -13.13
N ARG A 76 -14.28 6.74 -13.87
CA ARG A 76 -14.92 5.47 -14.23
C ARG A 76 -14.04 4.64 -15.17
N HIS A 77 -13.42 5.29 -16.16
CA HIS A 77 -12.47 4.61 -17.02
C HIS A 77 -11.33 3.96 -16.22
N ALA A 78 -10.72 4.69 -15.28
CA ALA A 78 -9.68 4.15 -14.41
C ALA A 78 -10.19 2.98 -13.53
N LEU A 79 -11.41 3.08 -12.98
CA LEU A 79 -12.02 1.99 -12.21
C LEU A 79 -12.27 0.74 -13.06
N GLU A 80 -12.68 0.89 -14.31
CA GLU A 80 -12.83 -0.24 -15.25
C GLU A 80 -11.48 -0.91 -15.51
N GLN A 81 -10.42 -0.15 -15.75
CA GLN A 81 -9.07 -0.73 -15.93
C GLN A 81 -8.60 -1.49 -14.68
N ILE A 82 -8.85 -0.94 -13.48
CA ILE A 82 -8.53 -1.62 -12.22
C ILE A 82 -9.36 -2.91 -12.05
N LEU A 83 -10.62 -2.91 -12.49
CA LEU A 83 -11.46 -4.10 -12.46
C LEU A 83 -10.91 -5.21 -13.36
N GLU A 84 -10.42 -4.89 -14.55
CA GLU A 84 -9.78 -5.89 -15.42
C GLU A 84 -8.55 -6.51 -14.77
N LEU A 85 -7.76 -5.74 -14.00
CA LEU A 85 -6.62 -6.29 -13.25
C LEU A 85 -7.07 -7.30 -12.20
N TYR A 86 -8.12 -7.00 -11.43
CA TYR A 86 -8.63 -7.94 -10.42
C TYR A 86 -9.26 -9.20 -11.01
N ARG A 87 -9.81 -9.13 -12.24
CA ARG A 87 -10.38 -10.31 -12.90
C ARG A 87 -9.34 -11.38 -13.22
N VAL A 88 -8.07 -10.99 -13.38
CA VAL A 88 -6.96 -11.89 -13.70
C VAL A 88 -6.04 -12.15 -12.50
N GLU A 89 -6.31 -11.54 -11.35
CA GLU A 89 -5.53 -11.74 -10.13
C GLU A 89 -5.79 -13.16 -9.58
N PRO A 90 -4.73 -13.97 -9.35
CA PRO A 90 -4.89 -15.31 -8.81
C PRO A 90 -5.38 -15.27 -7.36
N VAL A 91 -6.26 -16.20 -6.98
CA VAL A 91 -6.87 -16.27 -5.65
C VAL A 91 -5.92 -16.83 -4.58
N GLU A 92 -4.78 -17.43 -4.98
CA GLU A 92 -3.97 -18.29 -4.11
C GLU A 92 -2.78 -17.63 -3.38
N ASN A 93 -2.70 -16.30 -3.28
CA ASN A 93 -1.55 -15.62 -2.64
C ASN A 93 -1.97 -14.58 -1.58
N PHE A 94 -2.68 -15.01 -0.53
CA PHE A 94 -2.89 -14.22 0.69
C PHE A 94 -2.52 -15.02 1.94
#